data_AF-A0A1V4MXN2-F1
#
_entry.id   AF-A0A1V4MXN2-F1
#
_cell.length_a   1.000
_cell.length_b   1.000
_cell.length_c   1.000
_cell.angle_alpha   90.00
_cell.angle_beta   90.00
_cell.angle_gamma   90.00
#
_symmetry.space_group_name_H-M   'P 1'
#
loop_
_entity.id
_entity.type
_entity.pdbx_description
1 polymer ?
#
loop_
_entity_poly.entity_id
_entity_poly.type
_entity_poly.pdbx_seq_one_letter_code
_entity_poly.pdbx_strand_id
1 'polypeptide(L)'
;MIVSCPKCHSKYNIPEKRIGDSPKRFRCRKCSEVFIINPPETDKPEKKQSVLEESKEERAARFARVLASDMLIYNKDLIEEARMKGTIPEVMGQEIQKSWELWKSRFPEAFEAKPEIFSDALNQFLADGEKVFRAQDFS
;
A
#
# COMPACT_ATOMS: atom_id res chain seq x y z
N MET A 1 -31.37 0.02 6.36
CA MET A 1 -31.03 -0.21 4.93
C MET A 1 -32.12 -1.05 4.24
N ILE A 2 -32.32 -0.89 2.92
CA ILE A 2 -33.25 -1.73 2.15
C ILE A 2 -32.45 -2.85 1.47
N VAL A 3 -32.82 -4.10 1.71
CA VAL A 3 -32.22 -5.28 1.05
C VAL A 3 -33.23 -5.98 0.15
N SER A 4 -32.77 -6.58 -0.94
CA SER A 4 -33.63 -7.32 -1.87
C SER A 4 -33.30 -8.81 -1.80
N CYS A 5 -34.33 -9.66 -1.76
CA CYS A 5 -34.13 -11.10 -1.83
C CYS A 5 -33.65 -11.53 -3.22
N PRO A 6 -32.57 -12.33 -3.36
CA PRO A 6 -32.01 -12.71 -4.65
C PRO A 6 -32.91 -13.62 -5.49
N LYS A 7 -33.91 -14.26 -4.88
CA LYS A 7 -34.80 -15.23 -5.56
C LYS A 7 -36.13 -14.65 -6.01
N CYS A 8 -36.74 -13.78 -5.22
CA CYS A 8 -38.08 -13.25 -5.48
C CYS A 8 -38.16 -11.72 -5.54
N HIS A 9 -37.01 -11.04 -5.36
CA HIS A 9 -36.85 -9.60 -5.49
C HIS A 9 -37.70 -8.77 -4.52
N SER A 10 -38.26 -9.39 -3.48
CA SER A 10 -38.92 -8.66 -2.39
C SER A 10 -37.94 -7.77 -1.66
N LYS A 11 -38.34 -6.51 -1.47
CA LYS A 11 -37.59 -5.49 -0.74
C LYS A 11 -37.97 -5.52 0.74
N TYR A 12 -36.97 -5.51 1.61
CA TYR A 12 -37.13 -5.48 3.07
C TYR A 12 -36.38 -4.29 3.64
N ASN A 13 -37.04 -3.45 4.44
CA ASN A 13 -36.37 -2.42 5.21
C ASN A 13 -35.87 -3.02 6.52
N ILE A 14 -34.55 -3.19 6.66
CA ILE A 14 -33.91 -3.78 7.82
C ILE A 14 -33.26 -2.66 8.66
N PRO A 15 -33.65 -2.52 9.95
CA PRO A 15 -33.01 -1.57 10.85
C PRO A 15 -31.58 -2.02 11.18
N GLU A 16 -30.64 -1.07 11.16
CA GLU A 16 -29.19 -1.31 11.31
C GLU A 16 -28.83 -2.03 12.62
N LYS A 17 -29.59 -1.74 13.70
CA LYS A 17 -29.49 -2.42 15.00
C LYS A 17 -29.64 -3.94 14.93
N ARG A 18 -30.25 -4.48 13.87
CA ARG A 18 -30.43 -5.93 13.70
C ARG A 18 -29.33 -6.59 12.89
N ILE A 19 -28.52 -5.87 12.13
CA ILE A 19 -27.45 -6.45 11.30
C ILE A 19 -26.15 -6.52 12.11
N GLY A 20 -25.84 -5.48 12.89
CA GLY A 20 -24.60 -5.42 13.68
C GLY A 20 -23.34 -5.51 12.82
N ASP A 21 -22.17 -5.64 13.44
CA ASP A 21 -20.85 -5.68 12.78
C ASP A 21 -20.49 -7.06 12.18
N SER A 22 -21.46 -7.94 11.94
CA SER A 22 -21.19 -9.32 11.50
C SER A 22 -22.17 -9.80 10.43
N PRO A 23 -21.72 -10.66 9.50
CA PRO A 23 -22.56 -11.20 8.44
C PRO A 23 -23.73 -11.97 9.03
N LYS A 24 -24.96 -11.55 8.69
CA LYS A 24 -26.18 -12.13 9.27
C LYS A 24 -26.98 -12.91 8.25
N ARG A 25 -27.36 -14.14 8.61
CA ARG A 25 -28.27 -14.97 7.82
C ARG A 25 -29.69 -14.41 7.90
N PHE A 26 -30.30 -14.16 6.75
CA PHE A 26 -31.63 -13.62 6.61
C PHE A 26 -32.51 -14.58 5.80
N ARG A 27 -33.68 -14.93 6.34
CA ARG A 27 -34.68 -15.74 5.64
C ARG A 27 -35.76 -14.85 5.03
N CYS A 28 -35.95 -14.94 3.72
CA CYS A 28 -37.00 -14.25 3.00
C CYS A 28 -38.39 -14.73 3.45
N ARG A 29 -39.30 -13.83 3.81
CA ARG A 29 -40.67 -14.18 4.20
C ARG A 29 -41.56 -14.62 3.02
N LYS A 30 -41.21 -14.22 1.78
CA LYS A 30 -42.02 -14.49 0.58
C LYS A 30 -41.70 -15.84 -0.10
N CYS A 31 -40.43 -16.25 -0.13
CA CYS A 31 -40.01 -17.48 -0.83
C CYS A 31 -39.13 -18.42 0.01
N SER A 32 -38.97 -18.12 1.31
CA SER A 32 -38.14 -18.88 2.26
C SER A 32 -36.64 -18.99 1.94
N GLU A 33 -36.14 -18.29 0.92
CA GLU A 33 -34.72 -18.27 0.58
C GLU A 33 -33.88 -17.69 1.71
N VAL A 34 -32.77 -18.35 2.05
CA VAL A 34 -31.86 -17.92 3.12
C VAL A 34 -30.60 -17.35 2.50
N PHE A 35 -30.35 -16.06 2.69
CA PHE A 35 -29.19 -15.35 2.14
C PHE A 35 -28.46 -14.57 3.24
N ILE A 36 -27.19 -14.27 3.01
CA ILE A 36 -26.36 -13.53 3.96
C ILE A 36 -26.38 -12.06 3.58
N ILE A 37 -26.61 -11.21 4.57
CA ILE A 37 -26.48 -9.76 4.41
C ILE A 37 -25.14 -9.39 5.05
N ASN A 38 -24.22 -8.91 4.22
CA ASN A 38 -23.00 -8.28 4.71
C ASN A 38 -23.36 -6.86 5.16
N PRO A 39 -23.00 -6.42 6.38
CA PRO A 39 -23.10 -5.02 6.73
C PRO A 39 -22.31 -4.18 5.70
N PRO A 40 -22.80 -2.98 5.32
CA PRO A 40 -21.97 -2.05 4.58
C PRO A 40 -20.74 -1.77 5.44
N GLU A 41 -19.56 -2.07 4.91
CA GLU A 41 -18.29 -1.92 5.62
C GLU A 41 -18.19 -0.47 6.10
N THR A 42 -18.26 -0.27 7.41
CA THR A 42 -18.01 1.01 8.05
C THR A 42 -16.57 1.39 7.76
N ASP A 43 -16.42 2.51 7.06
CA ASP A 43 -15.19 3.22 6.68
C ASP A 43 -14.12 3.15 7.78
N LYS A 44 -13.31 2.09 7.77
CA LYS A 44 -11.88 2.26 8.06
C LYS A 44 -11.32 3.01 6.86
N PRO A 45 -10.39 3.97 7.04
CA PRO A 45 -9.76 4.64 5.92
C PRO A 45 -8.85 3.63 5.20
N GLU A 46 -9.47 2.79 4.38
CA GLU A 46 -8.82 2.20 3.23
C GLU A 46 -8.43 3.37 2.34
N LYS A 47 -7.12 3.49 2.10
CA LYS A 47 -6.56 4.38 1.10
C LYS A 47 -7.30 4.11 -0.21
N LYS A 48 -8.29 4.95 -0.52
CA LYS A 48 -8.90 5.10 -1.83
C LYS A 48 -7.77 5.40 -2.81
N GLN A 49 -7.24 4.36 -3.43
CA GLN A 49 -6.52 4.50 -4.68
C GLN A 49 -7.60 4.69 -5.73
N SER A 50 -8.10 5.92 -5.78
CA SER A 50 -8.94 6.41 -6.86
C SER A 50 -8.19 6.17 -8.15
N VAL A 51 -8.82 5.45 -9.08
CA VAL A 51 -8.40 5.35 -10.47
C VAL A 51 -8.56 6.74 -11.09
N LEU A 52 -7.60 7.61 -10.79
CA LEU A 52 -7.31 8.86 -11.46
C LEU A 52 -5.94 8.63 -12.12
N GLU A 53 -5.70 9.25 -13.28
CA GLU A 53 -4.41 9.21 -13.97
C GLU A 53 -3.25 9.31 -12.95
N GLU A 54 -2.58 8.18 -12.71
CA GLU A 54 -1.50 8.09 -11.72
C GLU A 54 -0.39 9.08 -12.12
N SER A 55 -0.09 10.05 -11.25
CA SER A 55 0.95 11.04 -11.49
C SER A 55 2.28 10.35 -11.77
N LYS A 56 3.14 11.00 -12.56
CA LYS A 56 4.53 10.52 -12.76
C LYS A 56 5.26 10.37 -11.42
N GLU A 57 4.94 11.19 -10.43
CA GLU A 57 5.49 11.10 -9.07
C GLU A 57 5.00 9.83 -8.34
N GLU A 58 3.73 9.46 -8.51
CA GLU A 58 3.17 8.25 -7.91
C GLU A 58 3.79 6.99 -8.55
N ARG A 59 3.98 7.01 -9.87
CA ARG A 59 4.73 5.97 -10.60
C ARG A 59 6.19 5.87 -10.13
N ALA A 60 6.86 7.01 -10.00
CA ALA A 60 8.24 7.07 -9.52
C ALA A 60 8.36 6.56 -8.08
N ALA A 61 7.41 6.92 -7.20
CA ALA A 61 7.36 6.44 -5.83
C ALA A 61 7.10 4.95 -5.76
N ARG A 62 6.18 4.43 -6.58
CA ARG A 62 5.94 2.99 -6.66
C ARG A 62 7.19 2.25 -7.13
N PHE A 63 7.88 2.74 -8.14
CA PHE A 63 9.11 2.11 -8.64
C PHE A 63 10.25 2.15 -7.60
N ALA A 64 10.43 3.27 -6.91
CA ALA A 64 11.40 3.38 -5.81
C ALA A 64 11.14 2.35 -4.71
N ARG A 65 9.88 2.15 -4.31
CA ARG A 65 9.51 1.11 -3.32
C ARG A 65 9.79 -0.30 -3.82
N VAL A 66 9.58 -0.57 -5.10
CA VAL A 66 9.92 -1.87 -5.70
C VAL A 66 11.42 -2.12 -5.59
N LEU A 67 12.26 -1.15 -5.98
CA LEU A 67 13.71 -1.27 -5.88
C LEU A 67 14.18 -1.45 -4.43
N ALA A 68 13.64 -0.66 -3.50
CA ALA A 68 14.01 -0.75 -2.09
C ALA A 68 13.56 -2.07 -1.44
N SER A 69 12.37 -2.56 -1.79
CA SER A 69 11.87 -3.85 -1.33
C SER A 69 12.68 -5.02 -1.90
N ASP A 70 13.13 -4.93 -3.15
CA ASP A 70 13.97 -5.93 -3.78
C ASP A 70 15.32 -6.03 -3.05
N MET A 71 15.97 -4.89 -2.82
CA MET A 71 17.19 -4.80 -2.01
C MET A 71 17.03 -5.41 -0.62
N LEU A 72 15.89 -5.16 0.06
CA LEU A 72 15.59 -5.77 1.34
C LEU A 72 15.44 -7.28 1.26
N ILE A 73 14.68 -7.79 0.29
CA ILE A 73 14.40 -9.23 0.16
C ILE A 73 15.69 -10.00 -0.12
N TYR A 74 16.53 -9.51 -1.03
CA TYR A 74 17.76 -10.20 -1.41
C TYR A 74 18.90 -10.06 -0.40
N ASN A 75 18.91 -8.98 0.40
CA ASN A 75 20.00 -8.69 1.34
C ASN A 75 19.50 -8.65 2.80
N LYS A 76 18.47 -9.43 3.13
CA LYS A 76 17.76 -9.32 4.40
C LYS A 76 18.69 -9.43 5.61
N ASP A 77 19.44 -10.52 5.72
CA ASP A 77 20.36 -10.74 6.85
C ASP A 77 21.45 -9.66 6.95
N LEU A 78 21.96 -9.22 5.79
CA LEU A 78 22.98 -8.18 5.68
C LEU A 78 22.44 -6.82 6.16
N ILE A 79 21.21 -6.48 5.78
CA ILE A 79 20.54 -5.24 6.19
C ILE A 79 20.19 -5.28 7.67
N GLU A 80 19.70 -6.41 8.19
CA GLU A 80 19.43 -6.56 9.62
C GLU A 80 20.71 -6.36 10.45
N GLU A 81 21.84 -6.91 10.01
CA GLU A 81 23.12 -6.68 10.66
C GLU A 81 23.58 -5.21 10.54
N ALA A 82 23.48 -4.64 9.34
CA ALA A 82 23.89 -3.26 9.10
C ALA A 82 23.01 -2.24 9.84
N ARG A 83 21.73 -2.54 10.09
CA ARG A 83 20.84 -1.75 10.95
C ARG A 83 21.37 -1.68 12.37
N MET A 84 21.72 -2.83 12.96
CA MET A 84 22.27 -2.89 14.32
C MET A 84 23.58 -2.11 14.46
N LYS A 85 24.42 -2.13 13.41
CA LYS A 85 25.72 -1.45 13.40
C LYS A 85 25.64 0.01 12.94
N GLY A 86 24.52 0.44 12.35
CA GLY A 86 24.37 1.76 11.74
C GLY A 86 25.15 1.95 10.43
N THR A 87 25.51 0.86 9.74
CA THR A 87 26.43 0.87 8.57
C THR A 87 25.72 0.56 7.25
N ILE A 88 24.40 0.72 7.18
CA ILE A 88 23.60 0.41 5.97
C ILE A 88 24.11 1.16 4.73
N PRO A 89 24.41 2.47 4.78
CA PRO A 89 24.89 3.20 3.60
C PRO A 89 26.22 2.65 3.06
N GLU A 90 27.10 2.20 3.95
CA GLU A 90 28.41 1.65 3.58
C GLU A 90 28.28 0.27 2.93
N VAL A 91 27.43 -0.58 3.51
CA VAL A 91 27.26 -1.96 3.07
C VAL A 91 26.40 -2.07 1.81
N MET A 92 25.34 -1.26 1.71
CA MET A 92 24.40 -1.28 0.59
C MET A 92 24.71 -0.24 -0.49
N GLY A 93 25.78 0.55 -0.33
CA GLY A 93 26.06 1.70 -1.19
C GLY A 93 26.11 1.36 -2.68
N GLN A 94 26.71 0.23 -3.05
CA GLN A 94 26.79 -0.18 -4.46
C GLN A 94 25.41 -0.49 -5.07
N GLU A 95 24.56 -1.21 -4.35
CA GLU A 95 23.22 -1.59 -4.83
C GLU A 95 22.26 -0.39 -4.84
N ILE A 96 22.40 0.49 -3.84
CA ILE A 96 21.68 1.76 -3.77
C ILE A 96 22.07 2.64 -4.96
N GLN A 97 23.36 2.76 -5.29
CA GLN A 97 23.81 3.59 -6.42
C GLN A 97 23.28 3.08 -7.76
N LYS A 98 23.32 1.76 -7.99
CA LYS A 98 22.75 1.15 -9.21
C LYS A 98 21.25 1.42 -9.30
N SER A 99 20.54 1.25 -8.19
CA SER A 99 19.09 1.46 -8.11
C SER A 99 18.72 2.93 -8.31
N TRP A 100 19.54 3.85 -7.80
CA TRP A 100 19.37 5.29 -7.98
C TRP A 100 19.51 5.70 -9.44
N GLU A 101 20.59 5.27 -10.11
CA GLU A 101 20.80 5.57 -11.53
C GLU A 101 19.68 5.00 -12.41
N LEU A 102 19.21 3.80 -12.10
CA LEU A 102 18.06 3.18 -12.78
C LEU A 102 16.77 3.99 -12.56
N TRP A 103 16.50 4.41 -11.33
CA TRP A 103 15.33 5.22 -10.99
C TRP A 103 15.37 6.57 -11.70
N LYS A 104 16.50 7.28 -11.63
CA LYS A 104 16.74 8.57 -12.29
C LYS A 104 16.61 8.49 -13.80
N SER A 105 17.17 7.46 -14.42
CA SER A 105 17.06 7.23 -15.87
C SER A 105 15.60 7.04 -16.30
N ARG A 106 14.77 6.40 -15.46
CA ARG A 106 13.37 6.14 -15.76
C ARG A 106 12.45 7.33 -15.47
N PHE A 107 12.78 8.14 -14.47
CA PHE A 107 11.95 9.25 -13.99
C PHE A 107 12.74 10.56 -13.83
N PRO A 108 13.32 11.12 -14.91
CA PRO A 108 14.11 12.35 -14.83
C PRO A 108 13.29 13.53 -14.27
N GLU A 109 12.02 13.64 -14.67
CA GLU A 109 11.12 14.70 -14.20
C GLU A 109 10.84 14.62 -12.69
N ALA A 110 10.70 13.39 -12.15
CA ALA A 110 10.47 13.20 -10.73
C ALA A 110 11.75 13.43 -9.92
N PHE A 111 12.92 13.12 -10.50
CA PHE A 111 14.21 13.45 -9.92
C PHE A 111 14.40 14.98 -9.82
N GLU A 112 14.05 15.74 -10.85
CA GLU A 112 14.15 17.21 -10.82
C GLU A 112 13.15 17.85 -9.85
N ALA A 113 11.91 17.34 -9.82
CA ALA A 113 10.86 17.91 -8.98
C ALA A 113 10.96 17.49 -7.51
N LYS A 114 11.25 16.20 -7.25
CA LYS A 114 11.13 15.60 -5.92
C LYS A 114 12.07 14.38 -5.76
N PRO A 115 13.39 14.59 -5.68
CA PRO A 115 14.36 13.50 -5.60
C PRO A 115 14.27 12.71 -4.27
N GLU A 116 13.64 13.29 -3.24
CA GLU A 116 13.40 12.64 -1.95
C GLU A 116 12.53 11.38 -2.04
N ILE A 117 11.77 11.20 -3.14
CA ILE A 117 10.95 10.00 -3.41
C ILE A 117 11.77 8.73 -3.25
N PHE A 118 13.01 8.72 -3.76
CA PHE A 118 13.86 7.53 -3.69
C PHE A 118 14.40 7.32 -2.28
N SER A 119 14.94 8.36 -1.64
CA SER A 119 15.47 8.27 -0.28
C SER A 119 14.39 7.90 0.74
N ASP A 120 13.14 8.34 0.55
CA ASP A 120 12.01 7.96 1.41
C ASP A 120 11.73 6.46 1.32
N ALA A 121 11.77 5.89 0.10
CA ALA A 121 11.65 4.44 -0.08
C ALA A 121 12.82 3.68 0.57
N LEU A 122 14.06 4.15 0.45
CA LEU A 122 15.19 3.52 1.14
C LEU A 122 15.03 3.58 2.65
N ASN A 123 14.64 4.72 3.20
CA ASN A 123 14.42 4.86 4.64
C ASN A 123 13.30 3.92 5.12
N GLN A 124 12.18 3.87 4.37
CA GLN A 124 11.05 3.01 4.70
C GLN A 124 11.43 1.51 4.72
N PHE A 125 12.19 1.03 3.73
CA PHE A 125 12.43 -0.41 3.56
C PHE A 125 13.78 -0.87 4.11
N LEU A 126 14.83 -0.06 4.04
CA LEU A 126 16.16 -0.43 4.50
C LEU A 126 16.42 0.03 5.94
N ALA A 127 15.79 1.09 6.41
CA ALA A 127 16.05 1.68 7.74
C ALA A 127 14.83 1.73 8.67
N ASP A 128 13.82 0.88 8.49
CA ASP A 128 12.59 0.84 9.31
C ASP A 128 11.89 2.21 9.48
N GLY A 129 12.03 3.10 8.50
CA GLY A 129 11.47 4.46 8.52
C GLY A 129 12.36 5.53 9.16
N GLU A 130 13.54 5.17 9.66
CA GLU A 130 14.53 6.13 10.14
C GLU A 130 15.14 6.93 8.99
N LYS A 131 15.42 8.22 9.21
CA LYS A 131 15.98 9.13 8.20
C LYS A 131 17.51 8.97 8.08
N VAL A 132 17.93 7.84 7.53
CA VAL A 132 19.35 7.51 7.28
C VAL A 132 19.82 8.11 5.95
N PHE A 133 18.98 8.01 4.91
CA PHE A 133 19.29 8.40 3.54
C PHE A 133 18.66 9.74 3.16
N ARG A 134 19.40 10.54 2.39
CA ARG A 134 18.96 11.80 1.78
C ARG A 134 19.19 11.74 0.28
N ALA A 135 18.35 12.42 -0.50
CA ALA A 135 18.49 12.53 -1.95
C ALA A 135 19.88 13.01 -2.43
N GLN A 136 20.58 13.77 -1.58
CA GLN A 136 21.90 14.33 -1.84
C GLN A 136 23.03 13.29 -1.78
N ASP A 137 22.80 12.17 -1.10
CA ASP A 137 23.85 11.17 -0.81
C ASP A 137 24.23 10.32 -2.04
N PHE A 138 23.45 10.44 -3.13
CA PHE A 138 23.56 9.61 -4.33
C PHE A 138 23.88 10.43 -5.59
N SER A 139 24.07 11.75 -5.43
CA SER A 139 24.23 12.70 -6.53
C SER A 139 25.65 12.84 -7.05
#